data_AF-A0A4S2LPG6-F1
#
_entry.id   AF-A0A4S2LPG6-F1
#
_cell.length_a   1.000
_cell.length_b   1.000
_cell.length_c   1.000
_cell.angle_alpha   90.00
_cell.angle_beta   90.00
_cell.angle_gamma   90.00
#
_symmetry.space_group_name_H-M   'P 1'
#
loop_
_entity.id
_entity.type
_entity.pdbx_description
1 polymer ?
#
loop_
_entity_poly.entity_id
_entity_poly.type
_entity_poly.pdbx_seq_one_letter_code
_entity_poly.pdbx_strand_id
1 'polypeptide(L)'
;MSLEEFVQEHDFDFSLKTVDEEQKELILRRCLDVLKSSEETELVKCLSCLRILSRDERCLDQLTGENFIDRLLSYAFPSGEIVNEIQAVEAVKALSNLLFKRPSILNHLKSADVIQKLVSRLKAHTETVSRSDLLQLDLKLLFLLSGLDPTVRQELVDRDEVFSLLADLLCTFQPVPLSTKDYQLISDIFKVAYNIGYSVQRNPTSLQSNLEIFNRYCEIIREFLLRPNPRTPEHHQLTCSYDIRDAAVNVLANECILPAPYNFMFK
;
A
#
# COMPACT_ATOMS: atom_id res chain seq x y z
N MET A 1 17.53 25.83 11.01
CA MET A 1 16.54 24.79 11.33
C MET A 1 17.20 23.41 11.29
N SER A 2 17.00 22.60 12.33
CA SER A 2 17.39 21.17 12.38
C SER A 2 16.39 20.27 11.64
N LEU A 3 16.75 19.00 11.40
CA LEU A 3 15.80 18.03 10.82
C LEU A 3 14.61 17.79 11.77
N GLU A 4 14.87 17.74 13.09
CA GLU A 4 13.85 17.58 14.12
C GLU A 4 12.84 18.73 14.08
N GLU A 5 13.32 19.98 14.08
CA GLU A 5 12.48 21.18 14.04
C GLU A 5 11.59 21.19 12.79
N PHE A 6 12.16 20.84 11.63
CA PHE A 6 11.42 20.79 10.37
C PHE A 6 10.30 19.74 10.40
N VAL A 7 10.58 18.55 10.95
CA VAL A 7 9.55 17.50 11.10
C VAL A 7 8.44 17.99 12.02
N GLN A 8 8.77 18.57 13.18
CA GLN A 8 7.77 19.05 14.14
C GLN A 8 6.84 20.12 13.55
N GLU A 9 7.37 21.01 12.72
CA GLU A 9 6.61 22.11 12.13
C GLU A 9 5.75 21.66 10.92
N HIS A 10 6.23 20.71 10.12
CA HIS A 10 5.65 20.42 8.80
C HIS A 10 5.14 18.97 8.62
N ASP A 11 5.11 18.14 9.66
CA ASP A 11 4.68 16.73 9.54
C ASP A 11 3.30 16.57 8.87
N PHE A 12 2.39 17.49 9.20
CA PHE A 12 1.01 17.54 8.72
C PHE A 12 0.78 18.58 7.60
N ASP A 13 1.83 19.23 7.10
CA ASP A 13 1.70 20.15 5.96
C ASP A 13 1.74 19.35 4.64
N PHE A 14 0.58 19.31 3.97
CA PHE A 14 0.42 18.61 2.70
C PHE A 14 0.79 19.46 1.48
N SER A 15 1.01 20.76 1.66
CA SER A 15 1.22 21.71 0.56
C SER A 15 2.62 22.31 0.50
N LEU A 16 3.30 22.45 1.64
CA LEU A 16 4.61 23.09 1.79
C LEU A 16 4.73 24.46 1.11
N LYS A 17 3.58 25.14 0.92
CA LYS A 17 3.50 26.44 0.24
C LYS A 17 4.08 27.57 1.08
N THR A 18 4.09 27.40 2.40
CA THR A 18 4.58 28.41 3.36
C THR A 18 6.06 28.25 3.67
N VAL A 19 6.67 27.12 3.29
CA VAL A 19 8.10 26.88 3.44
C VAL A 19 8.83 27.50 2.25
N ASP A 20 9.82 28.34 2.52
CA ASP A 20 10.62 28.94 1.45
C ASP A 20 11.54 27.90 0.77
N GLU A 21 11.92 28.17 -0.48
CA GLU A 21 12.70 27.23 -1.29
C GLU A 21 14.14 27.06 -0.76
N GLU A 22 14.72 28.07 -0.12
CA GLU A 22 16.06 27.98 0.46
C GLU A 22 16.10 27.03 1.65
N GLN A 23 15.04 27.05 2.46
CA GLN A 23 14.83 26.14 3.59
C GLN A 23 14.62 24.72 3.09
N LYS A 24 13.80 24.49 2.06
CA LYS A 24 13.63 23.15 1.45
C LYS A 24 14.97 22.60 0.96
N GLU A 25 15.73 23.41 0.23
CA GLU A 25 17.04 23.04 -0.30
C GLU A 25 18.07 22.80 0.82
N LEU A 26 18.02 23.58 1.90
CA LEU A 26 18.87 23.37 3.08
C LEU A 26 18.57 22.04 3.77
N ILE A 27 17.28 21.72 3.99
CA ILE A 27 16.86 20.46 4.61
C ILE A 27 17.22 19.27 3.71
N LEU A 28 16.99 19.38 2.41
CA LEU A 28 17.34 18.33 1.45
C LEU A 28 18.85 18.03 1.46
N ARG A 29 19.70 19.06 1.45
CA ARG A 29 21.16 18.89 1.57
C ARG A 29 21.56 18.17 2.86
N ARG A 30 20.97 18.56 4.00
CA ARG A 30 21.20 17.87 5.28
C ARG A 30 20.77 16.41 5.24
N CYS A 31 19.62 16.10 4.64
CA CYS A 31 19.19 14.73 4.45
C CYS A 31 20.20 13.93 3.61
N LEU A 32 20.72 14.50 2.52
CA LEU A 32 21.75 13.85 1.71
C LEU A 32 23.02 13.55 2.50
N ASP A 33 23.42 14.44 3.40
CA ASP A 33 24.59 14.26 4.26
C ASP A 33 24.36 13.14 5.28
N VAL A 34 23.21 13.10 5.97
CA VAL A 34 22.84 12.00 6.89
C VAL A 34 22.80 10.65 6.16
N LEU A 35 22.19 10.62 4.97
CA LEU A 35 22.15 9.40 4.15
C LEU A 35 23.56 8.93 3.72
N LYS A 36 24.57 9.80 3.70
CA LYS A 36 25.97 9.44 3.41
C LYS A 36 26.73 9.02 4.67
N SER A 37 26.45 9.60 5.81
CA SER A 37 27.25 9.42 7.04
C SER A 37 26.97 8.11 7.78
N SER A 38 25.93 7.36 7.41
CA SER A 38 25.49 6.14 8.11
C SER A 38 25.18 6.35 9.61
N GLU A 39 24.93 7.61 10.02
CA GLU A 39 24.56 7.94 11.39
C GLU A 39 23.10 7.54 11.66
N GLU A 40 22.91 6.49 12.46
CA GLU A 40 21.57 5.95 12.75
C GLU A 40 20.69 6.89 13.58
N THR A 41 21.28 7.78 14.39
CA THR A 41 20.56 8.62 15.35
C THR A 41 19.64 9.65 14.70
N GLU A 42 20.04 10.20 13.56
CA GLU A 42 19.23 11.19 12.82
C GLU A 42 18.46 10.58 11.65
N LEU A 43 18.68 9.30 11.35
CA LEU A 43 18.17 8.66 10.14
C LEU A 43 16.64 8.67 10.06
N VAL A 44 15.93 8.40 11.17
CA VAL A 44 14.46 8.46 11.19
C VAL A 44 13.97 9.86 10.84
N LYS A 45 14.59 10.90 11.40
CA LYS A 45 14.23 12.30 11.13
C LYS A 45 14.58 12.71 9.72
N CYS A 46 15.70 12.22 9.20
CA CYS A 46 16.05 12.34 7.80
C CYS A 46 14.94 11.74 6.91
N LEU A 47 14.54 10.48 7.12
CA LEU A 47 13.48 9.83 6.33
C LEU A 47 12.14 10.57 6.43
N SER A 48 11.78 11.09 7.62
CA SER A 48 10.58 11.92 7.79
C SER A 48 10.64 13.24 7.03
N CYS A 49 11.77 13.94 7.04
CA CYS A 49 11.98 15.13 6.20
C CYS A 49 11.82 14.79 4.72
N LEU A 50 12.40 13.68 4.26
CA LEU A 50 12.30 13.24 2.87
C LEU A 50 10.86 12.89 2.47
N ARG A 51 10.11 12.24 3.37
CA ARG A 51 8.67 12.03 3.20
C ARG A 51 7.92 13.36 3.08
N ILE A 52 8.22 14.35 3.92
CA ILE A 52 7.58 15.67 3.85
C ILE A 52 7.92 16.34 2.51
N LEU A 53 9.21 16.45 2.16
CA LEU A 53 9.68 17.07 0.91
C LEU A 53 9.14 16.36 -0.34
N SER A 54 8.93 15.05 -0.31
CA SER A 54 8.33 14.29 -1.44
C SER A 54 6.88 14.69 -1.77
N ARG A 55 6.24 15.50 -0.92
CA ARG A 55 4.91 16.08 -1.20
C ARG A 55 4.99 17.29 -2.12
N ASP A 56 6.12 17.98 -2.17
CA ASP A 56 6.34 19.17 -3.01
C ASP A 56 6.83 18.78 -4.40
N GLU A 57 6.21 19.32 -5.44
CA GLU A 57 6.58 19.02 -6.83
C GLU A 57 7.98 19.51 -7.21
N ARG A 58 8.44 20.61 -6.61
CA ARG A 58 9.74 21.22 -6.90
C ARG A 58 10.91 20.37 -6.37
N CYS A 59 10.66 19.60 -5.31
CA CYS A 59 11.66 18.70 -4.75
C CYS A 59 11.77 17.37 -5.51
N LEU A 60 10.77 17.00 -6.33
CA LEU A 60 10.70 15.68 -6.95
C LEU A 60 11.88 15.38 -7.88
N ASP A 61 12.33 16.36 -8.65
CA ASP A 61 13.41 16.11 -9.63
C ASP A 61 14.72 15.76 -8.92
N GLN A 62 15.00 16.37 -7.76
CA GLN A 62 16.14 16.01 -6.94
C GLN A 62 15.95 14.65 -6.24
N LEU A 63 14.73 14.37 -5.75
CA LEU A 63 14.39 13.14 -5.03
C LEU A 63 14.23 11.92 -5.94
N THR A 64 14.11 12.11 -7.26
CA THR A 64 14.00 11.02 -8.25
C THR A 64 15.33 10.68 -8.92
N GLY A 65 16.43 11.31 -8.51
CA GLY A 65 17.76 10.89 -8.92
C GLY A 65 18.07 9.46 -8.45
N GLU A 66 18.77 8.68 -9.29
CA GLU A 66 18.98 7.24 -9.11
C GLU A 66 19.49 6.86 -7.71
N ASN A 67 20.50 7.58 -7.20
CA ASN A 67 21.10 7.32 -5.89
C ASN A 67 20.13 7.50 -4.70
N PHE A 68 19.09 8.31 -4.87
CA PHE A 68 18.17 8.63 -3.78
C PHE A 68 17.10 7.55 -3.61
N ILE A 69 16.54 7.08 -4.73
CA ILE A 69 15.56 6.00 -4.74
C ILE A 69 16.19 4.72 -4.19
N ASP A 70 17.40 4.37 -4.60
CA ASP A 70 18.09 3.17 -4.11
C ASP A 70 18.33 3.21 -2.60
N ARG A 71 18.67 4.39 -2.05
CA ARG A 71 18.82 4.58 -0.61
C ARG A 71 17.48 4.39 0.11
N LEU A 72 16.42 5.04 -0.37
CA LEU A 72 15.08 4.82 0.20
C LEU A 72 14.66 3.35 0.15
N LEU A 73 14.95 2.65 -0.95
CA LEU A 73 14.68 1.22 -1.09
C LEU A 73 15.45 0.38 -0.07
N SER A 74 16.71 0.74 0.23
CA SER A 74 17.50 0.03 1.24
C SER A 74 16.94 0.14 2.66
N TYR A 75 16.25 1.25 2.99
CA TYR A 75 15.57 1.42 4.28
C TYR A 75 14.14 0.87 4.27
N ALA A 76 13.44 0.96 3.14
CA ALA A 76 12.10 0.41 2.98
C ALA A 76 12.09 -1.11 2.97
N PHE A 77 13.12 -1.73 2.39
CA PHE A 77 13.27 -3.17 2.20
C PHE A 77 14.72 -3.58 2.50
N PRO A 78 15.15 -3.53 3.78
CA PRO A 78 16.51 -3.89 4.15
C PRO A 78 16.78 -5.37 3.85
N SER A 79 18.00 -5.68 3.42
CA SER A 79 18.42 -7.06 3.11
C SER A 79 18.72 -7.91 4.36
N GLY A 80 18.71 -7.31 5.55
CA GLY A 80 18.97 -7.99 6.83
C GLY A 80 17.72 -8.59 7.47
N GLU A 81 17.93 -9.44 8.48
CA GLU A 81 16.84 -10.19 9.16
C GLU A 81 15.93 -9.30 10.03
N ILE A 82 16.44 -8.17 10.53
CA ILE A 82 15.69 -7.27 11.41
C ILE A 82 15.30 -6.01 10.65
N VAL A 83 14.00 -5.87 10.37
CA VAL A 83 13.44 -4.65 9.81
C VAL A 83 13.27 -3.64 10.94
N ASN A 84 13.92 -2.49 10.83
CA ASN A 84 13.57 -1.33 11.64
C ASN A 84 12.26 -0.74 11.09
N GLU A 85 11.13 -1.13 11.69
CA GLU A 85 9.81 -0.74 11.19
C GLU A 85 9.64 0.79 11.11
N ILE A 86 10.23 1.55 12.03
CA ILE A 86 10.11 3.02 12.05
C ILE A 86 10.77 3.62 10.80
N GLN A 87 11.98 3.15 10.45
CA GLN A 87 12.68 3.59 9.24
C GLN A 87 11.95 3.12 7.98
N ALA A 88 11.51 1.86 7.95
CA ALA A 88 10.80 1.30 6.80
C ALA A 88 9.49 2.04 6.53
N VAL A 89 8.72 2.38 7.57
CA VAL A 89 7.47 3.16 7.47
C VAL A 89 7.72 4.51 6.80
N GLU A 90 8.73 5.27 7.23
CA GLU A 90 9.01 6.59 6.65
C GLU A 90 9.54 6.48 5.21
N ALA A 91 10.38 5.49 4.93
CA ALA A 91 10.89 5.24 3.59
C ALA A 91 9.78 4.82 2.61
N VAL A 92 8.87 3.91 3.01
CA VAL A 92 7.74 3.49 2.18
C VAL A 92 6.76 4.64 1.93
N LYS A 93 6.51 5.51 2.92
CA LYS A 93 5.70 6.72 2.72
C LYS A 93 6.34 7.65 1.68
N ALA A 94 7.65 7.90 1.77
CA ALA A 94 8.37 8.71 0.80
C ALA A 94 8.30 8.10 -0.61
N LEU A 95 8.57 6.79 -0.76
CA LEU A 95 8.45 6.08 -2.04
C LEU A 95 7.03 6.14 -2.61
N SER A 96 6.00 6.02 -1.77
CA SER A 96 4.61 6.10 -2.20
C SER A 96 4.25 7.48 -2.74
N ASN A 97 4.70 8.55 -2.07
CA ASN A 97 4.51 9.93 -2.56
C ASN A 97 5.24 10.15 -3.89
N LEU A 98 6.49 9.70 -3.99
CA LEU A 98 7.28 9.81 -5.22
C LEU A 98 6.62 9.05 -6.37
N LEU A 99 6.16 7.82 -6.15
CA LEU A 99 5.48 7.01 -7.18
C LEU A 99 4.18 7.68 -7.64
N PHE A 100 3.39 8.17 -6.68
CA PHE A 100 2.12 8.83 -6.97
C PHE A 100 2.31 10.10 -7.82
N LYS A 101 3.34 10.91 -7.53
CA LYS A 101 3.61 12.18 -8.23
C LYS A 101 4.48 12.03 -9.47
N ARG A 102 5.37 11.04 -9.50
CA ARG A 102 6.28 10.71 -10.61
C ARG A 102 6.16 9.22 -10.97
N PRO A 103 5.11 8.82 -11.71
CA PRO A 103 4.96 7.44 -12.16
C PRO A 103 6.15 6.89 -12.97
N SER A 104 7.01 7.75 -13.52
CA SER A 104 8.25 7.37 -14.21
C SER A 104 9.20 6.54 -13.35
N ILE A 105 9.16 6.65 -12.01
CA ILE A 105 10.00 5.84 -11.12
C ILE A 105 9.59 4.37 -11.08
N LEU A 106 8.41 4.02 -11.61
CA LEU A 106 7.88 2.67 -11.55
C LEU A 106 8.85 1.63 -12.14
N ASN A 107 9.50 1.95 -13.25
CA ASN A 107 10.49 1.06 -13.88
C ASN A 107 11.69 0.80 -12.96
N HIS A 108 12.10 1.80 -12.17
CA HIS A 108 13.15 1.66 -11.16
C HIS A 108 12.70 0.71 -10.05
N LEU A 109 11.47 0.88 -9.53
CA LEU A 109 10.91 0.02 -8.49
C LEU A 109 10.76 -1.43 -8.95
N LYS A 110 10.36 -1.64 -10.21
CA LYS A 110 10.30 -2.98 -10.83
C LYS A 110 11.69 -3.60 -10.93
N SER A 111 12.68 -2.84 -11.40
CA SER A 111 14.07 -3.31 -11.52
C SER A 111 14.70 -3.64 -10.16
N ALA A 112 14.19 -3.06 -9.07
CA ALA A 112 14.63 -3.33 -7.70
C ALA A 112 13.81 -4.43 -6.99
N ASP A 113 12.99 -5.20 -7.72
CA ASP A 113 12.15 -6.30 -7.21
C ASP A 113 11.22 -5.90 -6.05
N VAL A 114 10.71 -4.66 -6.07
CA VAL A 114 9.84 -4.15 -5.01
C VAL A 114 8.57 -5.00 -4.85
N ILE A 115 8.03 -5.53 -5.95
CA ILE A 115 6.83 -6.39 -5.92
C ILE A 115 7.11 -7.68 -5.16
N GLN A 116 8.22 -8.37 -5.46
CA GLN A 116 8.65 -9.56 -4.72
C GLN A 116 8.85 -9.26 -3.23
N LYS A 117 9.48 -8.14 -2.90
CA LYS A 117 9.74 -7.73 -1.51
C LYS A 117 8.44 -7.47 -0.75
N LEU A 118 7.49 -6.78 -1.37
CA LEU A 118 6.15 -6.53 -0.80
C LEU A 118 5.37 -7.84 -0.59
N VAL A 119 5.36 -8.74 -1.57
CA VAL A 119 4.70 -10.05 -1.44
C VAL A 119 5.34 -10.88 -0.32
N SER A 120 6.66 -10.84 -0.19
CA SER A 120 7.38 -11.56 0.88
C SER A 120 7.03 -11.00 2.26
N ARG A 121 6.94 -9.67 2.40
CA ARG A 121 6.53 -9.02 3.66
C ARG A 121 5.04 -9.26 3.97
N LEU A 122 4.17 -9.28 2.95
CA LEU A 122 2.76 -9.63 3.09
C LEU A 122 2.58 -11.06 3.63
N LYS A 123 3.34 -12.03 3.12
CA LYS A 123 3.36 -13.41 3.65
C LYS A 123 3.70 -13.45 5.13
N ALA A 124 4.78 -12.76 5.54
CA ALA A 124 5.20 -12.69 6.94
C ALA A 124 4.13 -12.01 7.84
N HIS A 125 3.42 -11.00 7.33
CA HIS A 125 2.31 -10.38 8.05
C HIS A 125 1.12 -11.31 8.24
N THR A 126 0.80 -12.15 7.24
CA THR A 126 -0.25 -13.16 7.36
C THR A 126 0.11 -14.23 8.40
N GLU A 127 1.37 -14.68 8.44
CA GLU A 127 1.86 -15.67 9.41
C GLU A 127 1.85 -15.15 10.86
N THR A 128 2.21 -13.88 11.05
CA THR A 128 2.26 -13.24 12.38
C THR A 128 0.94 -12.60 12.83
N VAL A 129 -0.02 -12.46 11.90
CA VAL A 129 -1.28 -11.72 12.08
C VAL A 129 -1.05 -10.29 12.61
N SER A 130 0.11 -9.69 12.26
CA SER A 130 0.50 -8.36 12.72
C SER A 130 -0.25 -7.28 11.95
N ARG A 131 -0.99 -6.42 12.66
CA ARG A 131 -1.70 -5.26 12.11
C ARG A 131 -0.82 -4.00 12.15
N SER A 132 0.42 -4.10 11.69
CA SER A 132 1.39 -3.00 11.76
C SER A 132 1.04 -1.85 10.81
N ASP A 133 1.59 -0.66 11.06
CA ASP A 133 1.47 0.48 10.12
C ASP A 133 2.18 0.16 8.79
N LEU A 134 3.23 -0.66 8.85
CA LEU A 134 3.98 -1.10 7.68
C LEU A 134 3.12 -1.97 6.75
N LEU A 135 2.30 -2.90 7.29
CA LEU A 135 1.35 -3.67 6.48
C LEU A 135 0.38 -2.76 5.71
N GLN A 136 -0.15 -1.72 6.37
CA GLN A 136 -1.08 -0.80 5.71
C GLN A 136 -0.38 -0.06 4.56
N LEU A 137 0.86 0.38 4.77
CA LEU A 137 1.64 1.05 3.74
C LEU A 137 2.02 0.12 2.59
N ASP A 138 2.28 -1.15 2.87
CA ASP A 138 2.54 -2.17 1.84
C ASP A 138 1.34 -2.39 0.94
N LEU A 139 0.16 -2.54 1.53
CA LEU A 139 -1.08 -2.69 0.80
C LEU A 139 -1.35 -1.46 -0.08
N LYS A 140 -1.11 -0.26 0.44
CA LYS A 140 -1.24 0.98 -0.33
C LYS A 140 -0.22 1.08 -1.48
N LEU A 141 1.03 0.68 -1.25
CA LEU A 141 2.04 0.67 -2.31
C LEU A 141 1.73 -0.40 -3.37
N LEU A 142 1.32 -1.61 -2.98
CA LEU A 142 0.82 -2.64 -3.88
C LEU A 142 -0.36 -2.14 -4.70
N PHE A 143 -1.31 -1.44 -4.08
CA PHE A 143 -2.45 -0.84 -4.77
C PHE A 143 -2.00 0.20 -5.81
N LEU A 144 -1.06 1.10 -5.46
CA LEU A 144 -0.53 2.08 -6.41
C LEU A 144 0.18 1.41 -7.58
N LEU A 145 1.10 0.47 -7.31
CA LEU A 145 1.86 -0.25 -8.34
C LEU A 145 0.93 -1.00 -9.31
N SER A 146 -0.03 -1.75 -8.76
CA SER A 146 -1.01 -2.52 -9.53
C SER A 146 -2.04 -1.64 -10.25
N GLY A 147 -2.35 -0.46 -9.71
CA GLY A 147 -3.23 0.51 -10.36
C GLY A 147 -2.57 1.19 -11.56
N LEU A 148 -1.27 1.48 -11.47
CA LEU A 148 -0.51 2.23 -12.47
C LEU A 148 -0.10 1.40 -13.70
N ASP A 149 0.19 0.10 -13.53
CA ASP A 149 0.74 -0.72 -14.63
C ASP A 149 0.08 -2.11 -14.74
N PRO A 150 -0.51 -2.45 -15.90
CA PRO A 150 -1.10 -3.77 -16.14
C PRO A 150 -0.12 -4.93 -16.00
N THR A 151 1.16 -4.73 -16.30
CA THR A 151 2.16 -5.80 -16.20
C THR A 151 2.45 -6.17 -14.74
N VAL A 152 2.33 -5.22 -13.82
CA VAL A 152 2.40 -5.49 -12.37
C VAL A 152 1.21 -6.35 -11.95
N ARG A 153 0.00 -6.03 -12.44
CA ARG A 153 -1.17 -6.86 -12.14
C ARG A 153 -1.00 -8.28 -12.66
N GLN A 154 -0.50 -8.43 -13.88
CA GLN A 154 -0.23 -9.75 -14.44
C GLN A 154 0.82 -10.51 -13.62
N GLU A 155 1.90 -9.85 -13.20
CA GLU A 155 2.90 -10.46 -12.31
C GLU A 155 2.28 -10.93 -10.98
N LEU A 156 1.36 -10.16 -10.40
CA LEU A 156 0.64 -10.56 -9.18
C LEU A 156 -0.35 -11.71 -9.41
N VAL A 157 -0.91 -11.82 -10.62
CA VAL A 157 -1.76 -12.96 -11.01
C VAL A 157 -0.94 -14.22 -11.22
N ASP A 158 0.22 -14.11 -11.87
CA ASP A 158 1.11 -15.23 -12.15
C ASP A 158 1.75 -15.79 -10.85
N ARG A 159 1.72 -15.00 -9.79
CA ARG A 159 2.02 -15.41 -8.41
C ARG A 159 0.73 -15.89 -7.75
N ASP A 160 0.31 -17.11 -8.07
CA ASP A 160 -0.96 -17.72 -7.64
C ASP A 160 -1.26 -17.53 -6.13
N GLU A 161 -0.22 -17.42 -5.29
CA GLU A 161 -0.39 -17.27 -3.86
C GLU A 161 -0.87 -15.87 -3.42
N VAL A 162 -0.65 -14.81 -4.20
CA VAL A 162 -0.94 -13.43 -3.74
C VAL A 162 -2.43 -13.23 -3.51
N PHE A 163 -3.26 -13.70 -4.45
CA PHE A 163 -4.70 -13.54 -4.33
C PHE A 163 -5.25 -14.38 -3.17
N SER A 164 -4.68 -15.57 -2.93
CA SER A 164 -4.99 -16.36 -1.73
C SER A 164 -4.57 -15.67 -0.44
N LEU A 165 -3.36 -15.10 -0.38
CA LEU A 165 -2.85 -14.42 0.81
C LEU A 165 -3.72 -13.24 1.23
N LEU A 166 -4.26 -12.49 0.27
CA LEU A 166 -5.18 -11.39 0.54
C LEU A 166 -6.52 -11.92 1.11
N ALA A 167 -7.03 -13.04 0.61
CA ALA A 167 -8.21 -13.71 1.18
C ALA A 167 -7.93 -14.25 2.60
N ASP A 168 -6.77 -14.87 2.82
CA ASP A 168 -6.32 -15.35 4.13
C ASP A 168 -6.28 -14.20 5.14
N LEU A 169 -5.70 -13.06 4.74
CA LEU A 169 -5.62 -11.87 5.58
C LEU A 169 -7.02 -11.32 5.92
N LEU A 170 -7.96 -11.29 4.97
CA LEU A 170 -9.36 -10.90 5.22
C LEU A 170 -10.03 -11.79 6.26
N CYS A 171 -9.79 -13.11 6.22
CA CYS A 171 -10.33 -14.05 7.21
C CYS A 171 -9.86 -13.75 8.64
N THR A 172 -8.68 -13.15 8.82
CA THR A 172 -8.18 -12.75 10.16
C THR A 172 -9.02 -11.65 10.83
N PHE A 173 -9.89 -10.97 10.07
CA PHE A 173 -10.79 -9.91 10.57
C PHE A 173 -12.22 -10.40 10.85
N GLN A 174 -12.50 -11.71 10.73
CA GLN A 174 -13.85 -12.25 10.89
C GLN A 174 -14.34 -12.35 12.37
N PRO A 175 -13.52 -12.74 13.36
CA PRO A 175 -13.91 -12.62 14.76
C PRO A 175 -13.56 -11.22 15.31
N VAL A 176 -14.32 -10.71 16.29
CA VAL A 176 -14.07 -9.49 17.11
C VAL A 176 -14.65 -8.17 16.51
N PRO A 177 -15.10 -7.20 17.35
CA PRO A 177 -15.34 -5.84 16.88
C PRO A 177 -14.10 -5.25 16.19
N LEU A 178 -14.31 -4.67 15.01
CA LEU A 178 -13.26 -4.03 14.22
C LEU A 178 -12.95 -2.63 14.74
N SER A 179 -11.66 -2.33 14.87
CA SER A 179 -11.16 -0.97 15.05
C SER A 179 -11.17 -0.19 13.73
N THR A 180 -11.08 1.14 13.78
CA THR A 180 -10.90 1.99 12.59
C THR A 180 -9.74 1.52 11.71
N LYS A 181 -8.61 1.13 12.32
CA LYS A 181 -7.45 0.63 11.60
C LYS A 181 -7.76 -0.66 10.85
N ASP A 182 -8.54 -1.55 11.46
CA ASP A 182 -8.98 -2.78 10.80
C ASP A 182 -9.82 -2.47 9.57
N TYR A 183 -10.75 -1.52 9.66
CA TYR A 183 -11.54 -1.14 8.49
C TYR A 183 -10.68 -0.61 7.34
N GLN A 184 -9.69 0.23 7.66
CA GLN A 184 -8.77 0.76 6.66
C GLN A 184 -7.94 -0.35 6.00
N LEU A 185 -7.43 -1.29 6.80
CA LEU A 185 -6.72 -2.47 6.28
C LEU A 185 -7.60 -3.30 5.37
N ILE A 186 -8.83 -3.61 5.78
CA ILE A 186 -9.79 -4.37 4.96
C ILE A 186 -10.06 -3.65 3.63
N SER A 187 -10.29 -2.33 3.67
CA SER A 187 -10.48 -1.52 2.46
C SER A 187 -9.26 -1.59 1.54
N ASP A 188 -8.05 -1.45 2.07
CA ASP A 188 -6.82 -1.49 1.29
C ASP A 188 -6.57 -2.90 0.70
N ILE A 189 -6.90 -3.98 1.43
CA ILE A 189 -6.86 -5.36 0.92
C ILE A 189 -7.82 -5.53 -0.27
N PHE A 190 -9.08 -5.08 -0.13
CA PHE A 190 -10.06 -5.19 -1.21
C PHE A 190 -9.66 -4.39 -2.46
N LYS A 191 -9.03 -3.22 -2.30
CA LYS A 191 -8.52 -2.45 -3.43
C LYS A 191 -7.42 -3.19 -4.21
N VAL A 192 -6.49 -3.84 -3.51
CA VAL A 192 -5.46 -4.67 -4.17
C VAL A 192 -6.12 -5.88 -4.86
N ALA A 193 -7.01 -6.58 -4.15
CA ALA A 193 -7.77 -7.71 -4.69
C ALA A 193 -8.57 -7.32 -5.94
N TYR A 194 -9.17 -6.12 -5.96
CA TYR A 194 -9.87 -5.57 -7.13
C TYR A 194 -8.94 -5.43 -8.33
N ASN A 195 -7.77 -4.81 -8.15
CA ASN A 195 -6.81 -4.63 -9.24
C ASN A 195 -6.35 -5.98 -9.80
N ILE A 196 -6.01 -6.94 -8.93
CA ILE A 196 -5.60 -8.29 -9.36
C ILE A 196 -6.75 -9.00 -10.10
N GLY A 197 -7.93 -9.06 -9.48
CA GLY A 197 -9.12 -9.73 -10.02
C GLY A 197 -9.54 -9.21 -11.39
N TYR A 198 -9.39 -7.90 -11.64
CA TYR A 198 -9.63 -7.30 -12.96
C TYR A 198 -8.75 -7.91 -14.06
N SER A 199 -7.50 -8.25 -13.74
CA SER A 199 -6.57 -8.85 -14.72
C SER A 199 -6.81 -10.34 -14.88
N VAL A 200 -7.15 -11.05 -13.81
CA VAL A 200 -7.54 -12.47 -13.86
C VAL A 200 -8.71 -12.67 -14.83
N GLN A 201 -9.72 -11.80 -14.79
CA GLN A 201 -10.92 -11.92 -15.63
C GLN A 201 -10.68 -11.66 -17.10
N ARG A 202 -9.66 -10.88 -17.44
CA ARG A 202 -9.29 -10.64 -18.83
C ARG A 202 -8.57 -11.81 -19.48
N ASN A 203 -8.15 -12.80 -18.69
CA ASN A 203 -7.49 -14.00 -19.17
C ASN A 203 -8.32 -15.25 -18.82
N PRO A 204 -8.97 -15.90 -19.81
CA PRO A 204 -9.81 -17.08 -19.56
C PRO A 204 -9.08 -18.23 -18.85
N THR A 205 -7.79 -18.42 -19.12
CA THR A 205 -6.97 -19.45 -18.49
C THR A 205 -6.75 -19.13 -17.01
N SER A 206 -6.39 -17.89 -16.70
CA SER A 206 -6.22 -17.43 -15.31
C SER A 206 -7.54 -17.49 -14.55
N LEU A 207 -8.64 -17.09 -15.18
CA LEU A 207 -9.98 -17.17 -14.59
C LEU A 207 -10.32 -18.60 -14.17
N GLN A 208 -10.14 -19.57 -15.07
CA GLN A 208 -10.42 -20.97 -14.79
C GLN A 208 -9.61 -21.50 -13.60
N SER A 209 -8.32 -21.16 -13.52
CA SER A 209 -7.43 -21.55 -12.42
C SER A 209 -7.78 -20.86 -11.09
N ASN A 210 -8.46 -19.71 -11.13
CA ASN A 210 -8.76 -18.89 -9.96
C ASN A 210 -10.25 -18.94 -9.52
N LEU A 211 -11.08 -19.80 -10.11
CA LEU A 211 -12.51 -19.88 -9.75
C LEU A 211 -12.74 -20.20 -8.27
N GLU A 212 -11.94 -21.09 -7.69
CA GLU A 212 -12.06 -21.44 -6.27
C GLU A 212 -11.78 -20.25 -5.35
N ILE A 213 -10.75 -19.46 -5.67
CA ILE A 213 -10.43 -18.27 -4.87
C ILE A 213 -11.46 -17.17 -5.04
N PHE A 214 -12.04 -17.00 -6.23
CA PHE A 214 -13.17 -16.10 -6.47
C PHE A 214 -14.40 -16.46 -5.63
N ASN A 215 -14.79 -17.74 -5.62
CA ASN A 215 -15.88 -18.22 -4.76
C ASN A 215 -15.60 -17.94 -3.28
N ARG A 216 -14.35 -18.14 -2.83
CA ARG A 216 -13.93 -17.80 -1.48
C ARG A 216 -14.06 -16.30 -1.19
N TYR A 217 -13.70 -15.43 -2.13
CA TYR A 217 -13.91 -13.98 -2.00
C TYR A 217 -15.39 -13.64 -1.89
N CYS A 218 -16.27 -14.29 -2.65
CA CYS A 218 -17.72 -14.11 -2.55
C CYS A 218 -18.25 -14.45 -1.14
N GLU A 219 -17.78 -15.53 -0.53
CA GLU A 219 -18.12 -15.90 0.84
C GLU A 219 -17.62 -14.86 1.85
N ILE A 220 -16.35 -14.45 1.75
CA ILE A 220 -15.75 -13.42 2.61
C ILE A 220 -16.52 -12.10 2.51
N ILE A 221 -16.81 -11.65 1.28
CA ILE A 221 -17.53 -10.41 1.02
C ILE A 221 -18.94 -10.49 1.59
N ARG A 222 -19.65 -11.61 1.38
CA ARG A 222 -20.98 -11.84 1.95
C ARG A 222 -20.97 -11.65 3.47
N GLU A 223 -19.96 -12.18 4.16
CA GLU A 223 -19.85 -11.99 5.61
C GLU A 223 -19.63 -10.53 6.01
N PHE A 224 -18.77 -9.79 5.30
CA PHE A 224 -18.56 -8.36 5.56
C PHE A 224 -19.82 -7.53 5.28
N LEU A 225 -20.57 -7.84 4.21
CA LEU A 225 -21.82 -7.16 3.88
C LEU A 225 -22.93 -7.41 4.91
N LEU A 226 -23.05 -8.66 5.38
CA LEU A 226 -24.05 -9.06 6.37
C LEU A 226 -23.66 -8.67 7.81
N ARG A 227 -22.48 -8.11 8.02
CA ARG A 227 -22.02 -7.70 9.34
C ARG A 227 -22.91 -6.57 9.89
N PRO A 228 -23.47 -6.73 11.11
CA PRO A 228 -24.23 -5.65 11.73
C PRO A 228 -23.30 -4.47 12.02
N ASN A 229 -23.77 -3.25 11.73
CA ASN A 229 -23.05 -2.04 12.14
C ASN A 229 -22.87 -2.02 13.67
N PRO A 230 -21.81 -1.37 14.19
CA PRO A 230 -21.64 -1.19 15.62
C PRO A 230 -22.89 -0.54 16.24
N ARG A 231 -23.28 -0.95 17.45
CA ARG A 231 -24.49 -0.44 18.13
C ARG A 231 -24.39 1.06 18.49
N THR A 232 -23.17 1.53 18.73
CA THR A 232 -22.83 2.94 18.97
C THR A 232 -21.64 3.30 18.07
N PRO A 233 -21.87 3.48 16.76
CA PRO A 233 -20.79 3.71 15.84
C PRO A 233 -20.32 5.16 15.96
N GLU A 234 -19.02 5.37 16.03
CA GLU A 234 -18.45 6.68 15.71
C GLU A 234 -18.72 6.97 14.22
N HIS A 235 -18.97 8.23 13.85
CA HIS A 235 -19.25 8.62 12.45
C HIS A 235 -18.16 8.11 11.49
N HIS A 236 -16.91 8.07 11.95
CA HIS A 236 -15.78 7.56 11.18
C HIS A 236 -15.87 6.04 10.93
N GLN A 237 -16.34 5.24 11.89
CA GLN A 237 -16.54 3.80 11.72
C GLN A 237 -17.66 3.49 10.72
N LEU A 238 -18.72 4.31 10.69
CA LEU A 238 -19.77 4.21 9.67
C LEU A 238 -19.20 4.48 8.26
N THR A 239 -18.41 5.55 8.11
CA THR A 239 -17.77 5.91 6.83
C THR A 239 -16.89 4.76 6.34
N CYS A 240 -16.03 4.25 7.23
CA CYS A 240 -15.16 3.12 6.92
C CYS A 240 -15.92 1.82 6.60
N SER A 241 -17.09 1.59 7.22
CA SER A 241 -17.98 0.46 6.88
C SER A 241 -18.56 0.59 5.47
N TYR A 242 -18.96 1.80 5.05
CA TYR A 242 -19.39 2.05 3.67
C TYR A 242 -18.25 1.84 2.67
N ASP A 243 -17.04 2.32 2.97
CA ASP A 243 -15.88 2.13 2.10
C ASP A 243 -15.54 0.65 1.88
N ILE A 244 -15.68 -0.19 2.91
CA ILE A 244 -15.53 -1.65 2.75
C ILE A 244 -16.62 -2.19 1.83
N ARG A 245 -17.88 -1.80 2.03
CA ARG A 245 -18.99 -2.31 1.22
C ARG A 245 -18.82 -1.93 -0.24
N ASP A 246 -18.41 -0.69 -0.52
CA ASP A 246 -18.13 -0.23 -1.88
C ASP A 246 -16.93 -0.96 -2.49
N ALA A 247 -15.82 -1.11 -1.75
CA ALA A 247 -14.66 -1.85 -2.23
C ALA A 247 -14.98 -3.33 -2.48
N ALA A 248 -15.75 -3.96 -1.59
CA ALA A 248 -16.19 -5.34 -1.71
C ALA A 248 -17.15 -5.54 -2.89
N VAL A 249 -18.11 -4.63 -3.07
CA VAL A 249 -19.00 -4.63 -4.24
C VAL A 249 -18.21 -4.43 -5.53
N ASN A 250 -17.16 -3.60 -5.54
CA ASN A 250 -16.30 -3.46 -6.72
C ASN A 250 -15.57 -4.77 -7.06
N VAL A 251 -15.10 -5.51 -6.05
CA VAL A 251 -14.51 -6.85 -6.24
C VAL A 251 -15.55 -7.84 -6.77
N LEU A 252 -16.80 -7.79 -6.32
CA LEU A 252 -17.89 -8.59 -6.90
C LEU A 252 -18.26 -8.12 -8.32
N ALA A 253 -18.22 -6.82 -8.60
CA ALA A 253 -18.57 -6.26 -9.88
C ALA A 253 -17.59 -6.66 -10.98
N ASN A 254 -16.34 -6.94 -10.62
CA ASN A 254 -15.41 -7.64 -11.50
C ASN A 254 -16.09 -8.94 -12.01
N GLU A 255 -16.69 -9.77 -11.15
CA GLU A 255 -17.37 -11.02 -11.58
C GLU A 255 -18.55 -10.79 -12.53
N CYS A 256 -19.23 -9.65 -12.44
CA CYS A 256 -20.38 -9.34 -13.29
C CYS A 256 -20.01 -9.03 -14.76
N ILE A 257 -18.73 -9.04 -15.14
CA ILE A 257 -18.25 -8.99 -16.53
C ILE A 257 -17.83 -10.39 -16.99
N LEU A 258 -18.55 -11.43 -16.58
CA LEU A 258 -18.51 -12.72 -17.28
C LEU A 258 -19.27 -12.59 -18.62
N PRO A 259 -18.71 -13.05 -19.75
CA PRO A 259 -19.56 -13.35 -20.89
C PRO A 259 -20.53 -14.47 -20.47
N ALA A 260 -21.83 -14.21 -20.57
CA ALA A 260 -22.88 -15.16 -20.23
C ALA A 260 -22.60 -16.54 -20.87
N PRO A 261 -22.45 -17.58 -20.04
CA PRO A 261 -23.54 -18.55 -19.97
C PRO A 261 -23.83 -19.09 -18.56
N TYR A 262 -23.38 -18.43 -17.48
CA TYR A 262 -23.63 -18.87 -16.09
C TYR A 262 -24.67 -18.02 -15.35
N ASN A 263 -25.73 -17.61 -16.05
CA ASN A 263 -26.99 -17.30 -15.39
C ASN A 263 -27.65 -18.64 -14.98
N PHE A 264 -27.23 -19.19 -13.84
CA PHE A 264 -27.99 -20.23 -13.16
C PHE A 264 -28.39 -19.78 -11.75
N MET A 265 -29.70 -19.56 -11.64
CA MET A 265 -30.53 -19.76 -10.46
C MET A 265 -30.18 -18.99 -9.18
N PHE A 266 -30.79 -17.81 -9.07
CA PHE A 266 -31.62 -17.54 -7.88
C PHE A 266 -32.96 -16.94 -8.34
N LYS A 267 -33.97 -17.82 -8.38
CA LYS A 267 -35.37 -17.46 -8.09
C LYS A 267 -35.59 -17.66 -6.60
#